data_AF-A0A520Y336-F1
#
_entry.id   AF-A0A520Y336-F1
#
_cell.length_a   1.000
_cell.length_b   1.000
_cell.length_c   1.000
_cell.angle_alpha   90.00
_cell.angle_beta   90.00
_cell.angle_gamma   90.00
#
_symmetry.space_group_name_H-M   'P 1'
#
loop_
_entity.id
_entity.type
_entity.pdbx_description
1 polymer ?
#
loop_
_entity_poly.entity_id
_entity_poly.type
_entity_poly.pdbx_seq_one_letter_code
_entity_poly.pdbx_strand_id
1 'polypeptide(L)'
;LKDQPAETIDGVRIQLMVNAGLPEDAAQLAANGAEGIGLFRTEFQFLIAARLPGRESQQKLYKDVLDAAGDRPVIFRTLDIGGDKALPYLNEKDEAENPAMGWRALRLSLDRKALMKAQARALIEAAGGRHLRVMFPMVSEPWEFEEARQLFEKEVQWLRDRKRVLPTVIEYGCMLEVPSLAEMLDQLLPRLDFLSIGTNDLTQFLFAADRADPRLADRYDWLSPSILRFLKRIVGQCKEANVPVRVCGEMGGRPPEALALIAIGMEAFSVTPAALGPLKAMIHSLDASAARREFEGLLADPPKMFREAVIDWARQQAVDLS
;
A
#
# COMPACT_ATOMS: atom_id res chain seq x y z
N LEU A 1 -22.99 -9.03 6.47
CA LEU A 1 -21.83 -8.44 5.78
C LEU A 1 -20.49 -8.80 6.42
N LYS A 2 -20.26 -8.55 7.73
CA LYS A 2 -18.92 -8.70 8.33
C LYS A 2 -18.18 -10.00 7.96
N ASP A 3 -18.80 -11.16 8.17
CA ASP A 3 -18.16 -12.47 7.93
C ASP A 3 -18.35 -12.99 6.49
N GLN A 4 -19.03 -12.24 5.63
CA GLN A 4 -19.21 -12.61 4.22
C GLN A 4 -18.00 -12.17 3.40
N PRO A 5 -17.57 -12.98 2.42
CA PRO A 5 -16.58 -12.54 1.45
C PRO A 5 -17.13 -11.34 0.67
N ALA A 6 -16.31 -10.31 0.46
CA ALA A 6 -16.64 -9.22 -0.46
C ALA A 6 -16.59 -9.74 -1.90
N GLU A 7 -17.76 -9.88 -2.51
CA GLU A 7 -17.95 -10.44 -3.85
C GLU A 7 -19.04 -9.66 -4.57
N THR A 8 -18.79 -9.30 -5.83
CA THR A 8 -19.72 -8.59 -6.69
C THR A 8 -20.89 -9.47 -7.12
N ILE A 9 -21.97 -8.87 -7.65
CA ILE A 9 -23.15 -9.64 -8.07
C ILE A 9 -22.85 -10.62 -9.21
N ASP A 10 -21.81 -10.33 -9.99
CA ASP A 10 -21.29 -11.17 -11.08
C ASP A 10 -20.14 -12.11 -10.64
N GLY A 11 -19.88 -12.20 -9.33
CA GLY A 11 -18.98 -13.21 -8.74
C GLY A 11 -17.50 -12.84 -8.67
N VAL A 12 -17.14 -11.56 -8.88
CA VAL A 12 -15.75 -11.11 -8.76
C VAL A 12 -15.40 -10.94 -7.27
N ARG A 13 -14.46 -11.75 -6.79
CA ARG A 13 -13.95 -11.67 -5.42
C ARG A 13 -13.02 -10.47 -5.26
N ILE A 14 -13.33 -9.61 -4.29
CA ILE A 14 -12.50 -8.47 -3.91
C ILE A 14 -11.87 -8.73 -2.54
N GLN A 15 -10.53 -8.77 -2.46
CA GLN A 15 -9.82 -8.92 -1.20
C GLN A 15 -9.84 -7.62 -0.41
N LEU A 16 -10.35 -7.65 0.83
CA LEU A 16 -10.37 -6.50 1.74
C LEU A 16 -9.48 -6.72 2.96
N MET A 17 -8.38 -6.00 3.01
CA MET A 17 -7.42 -5.96 4.12
C MET A 17 -7.42 -4.57 4.76
N VAL A 18 -6.73 -4.42 5.89
CA VAL A 18 -6.61 -3.14 6.58
C VAL A 18 -5.21 -2.56 6.59
N ASN A 19 -5.16 -1.23 6.62
CA ASN A 19 -3.99 -0.47 7.00
C ASN A 19 -3.89 -0.45 8.53
N ALA A 20 -2.70 -0.73 9.05
CA ALA A 20 -2.39 -0.75 10.47
C ALA A 20 -1.08 -0.02 10.74
N GLY A 21 -0.88 0.40 11.98
CA GLY A 21 0.33 1.06 12.43
C GLY A 21 0.74 0.75 13.87
N LEU A 22 -0.21 0.23 14.64
CA LEU A 22 -0.04 -0.13 16.04
C LEU A 22 -0.38 -1.63 16.24
N PRO A 23 0.18 -2.29 17.27
CA PRO A 23 -0.18 -3.67 17.63
C PRO A 23 -1.68 -3.87 17.85
N GLU A 24 -2.33 -2.87 18.44
CA GLU A 24 -3.75 -2.90 18.77
C GLU A 24 -4.62 -3.02 17.50
N ASP A 25 -4.17 -2.48 16.37
CA ASP A 25 -4.85 -2.62 15.08
C ASP A 25 -4.88 -4.08 14.62
N ALA A 26 -3.79 -4.83 14.86
CA ALA A 26 -3.69 -6.25 14.50
C ALA A 26 -4.63 -7.12 15.36
N ALA A 27 -4.80 -6.78 16.65
CA ALA A 27 -5.72 -7.47 17.54
C ALA A 27 -7.20 -7.31 17.10
N GLN A 28 -7.52 -6.25 16.36
CA GLN A 28 -8.88 -5.97 15.90
C GLN A 28 -9.24 -6.60 14.54
N LEU A 29 -8.32 -7.31 13.87
CA LEU A 29 -8.56 -7.88 12.52
C LEU A 29 -9.83 -8.73 12.45
N ALA A 30 -10.00 -9.66 13.38
CA ALA A 30 -11.17 -10.53 13.45
C ALA A 30 -12.45 -9.74 13.82
N ALA A 31 -12.32 -8.72 14.67
CA ALA A 31 -13.44 -7.85 15.04
C ALA A 31 -13.95 -7.03 13.85
N ASN A 32 -13.04 -6.67 12.93
CA ASN A 32 -13.35 -5.87 11.74
C ASN A 32 -13.74 -6.72 10.52
N GLY A 33 -13.55 -8.03 10.56
CA GLY A 33 -13.80 -8.91 9.40
C GLY A 33 -12.78 -8.71 8.28
N ALA A 34 -11.57 -8.24 8.63
CA ALA A 34 -10.48 -8.02 7.70
C ALA A 34 -9.79 -9.33 7.33
N GLU A 35 -9.39 -9.46 6.06
CA GLU A 35 -8.69 -10.65 5.55
C GLU A 35 -7.19 -10.63 5.88
N GLY A 36 -6.69 -9.53 6.45
CA GLY A 36 -5.32 -9.36 6.95
C GLY A 36 -4.90 -7.89 6.96
N ILE A 37 -3.59 -7.64 7.05
CA ILE A 37 -2.98 -6.30 7.06
C ILE A 37 -2.25 -6.07 5.73
N GLY A 38 -2.82 -5.23 4.87
CA GLY A 38 -2.26 -5.00 3.53
C GLY A 38 -1.19 -3.90 3.53
N LEU A 39 -1.10 -3.14 4.63
CA LEU A 39 -0.05 -2.18 4.90
C LEU A 39 0.10 -2.03 6.42
N PHE A 40 1.18 -2.56 6.98
CA PHE A 40 1.64 -2.23 8.32
C PHE A 40 2.70 -1.13 8.22
N ARG A 41 2.34 0.06 8.69
CA ARG A 41 3.21 1.24 8.74
C ARG A 41 4.19 1.09 9.90
N THR A 42 5.47 0.88 9.60
CA THR A 42 6.48 0.64 10.64
C THR A 42 6.96 1.91 11.32
N GLU A 43 6.59 3.09 10.80
CA GLU A 43 7.13 4.39 11.22
C GLU A 43 6.58 4.89 12.56
N PHE A 44 5.37 4.48 12.96
CA PHE A 44 4.72 5.04 14.15
C PHE A 44 5.56 4.88 15.42
N GLN A 45 6.18 3.71 15.60
CA GLN A 45 7.08 3.46 16.73
C GLN A 45 8.30 4.39 16.74
N PHE A 46 8.75 4.87 15.58
CA PHE A 46 9.88 5.80 15.46
C PHE A 46 9.42 7.23 15.79
N LEU A 47 8.21 7.61 15.38
CA LEU A 47 7.65 8.94 15.64
C LEU A 47 7.35 9.20 17.11
N ILE A 48 6.89 8.19 17.85
CA ILE A 48 6.49 8.34 19.27
C ILE A 48 7.62 8.04 20.26
N ALA A 49 8.74 7.47 19.81
CA ALA A 49 9.82 7.09 20.70
C ALA A 49 10.70 8.30 21.05
N ALA A 50 11.20 8.34 22.29
CA ALA A 50 12.16 9.36 22.73
C ALA A 50 13.56 9.20 22.09
N ARG A 51 13.84 8.01 21.54
CA ARG A 51 15.11 7.65 20.89
C ARG A 51 14.85 6.62 19.80
N LEU A 52 15.80 6.46 18.89
CA LEU A 52 15.72 5.47 17.82
C LEU A 52 15.39 4.06 18.37
N PRO A 53 14.27 3.44 17.94
CA PRO A 53 13.90 2.10 18.36
C PRO A 53 14.99 1.07 18.05
N GLY A 54 15.47 0.39 19.08
CA GLY A 54 16.46 -0.68 18.94
C GLY A 54 15.88 -1.90 18.24
N ARG A 55 16.76 -2.75 17.71
CA ARG A 55 16.39 -4.00 17.00
C ARG A 55 15.45 -4.89 17.81
N GLU A 56 15.70 -5.08 19.10
CA GLU A 56 14.89 -5.95 19.97
C GLU A 56 13.46 -5.44 20.16
N SER A 57 13.29 -4.12 20.30
CA SER A 57 11.97 -3.49 20.39
C SER A 57 11.19 -3.63 19.09
N GLN A 58 11.85 -3.42 17.94
CA GLN A 58 11.25 -3.65 16.62
C GLN A 58 10.88 -5.12 16.41
N GLN A 59 11.76 -6.06 16.78
CA GLN A 59 11.50 -7.49 16.66
C GLN A 59 10.29 -7.90 17.50
N LYS A 60 10.21 -7.42 18.75
CA LYS A 60 9.05 -7.68 19.62
C LYS A 60 7.78 -7.15 18.97
N LEU A 61 7.80 -5.92 18.47
CA LEU A 61 6.64 -5.32 17.78
C LEU A 61 6.16 -6.18 16.62
N TYR A 62 7.05 -6.51 15.68
CA TYR A 62 6.67 -7.27 14.49
C TYR A 62 6.20 -8.68 14.84
N LYS A 63 6.78 -9.29 15.88
CA LYS A 63 6.34 -10.58 16.40
C LYS A 63 4.93 -10.48 16.98
N ASP A 64 4.65 -9.50 17.82
CA ASP A 64 3.33 -9.29 18.43
C ASP A 64 2.26 -9.07 17.36
N VAL A 65 2.57 -8.33 16.29
CA VAL A 65 1.67 -8.12 15.14
C VAL A 65 1.40 -9.43 14.39
N LEU A 66 2.43 -10.22 14.12
CA LEU A 66 2.28 -11.52 13.47
C LEU A 66 1.52 -12.53 14.35
N ASP A 67 1.76 -12.53 15.65
CA ASP A 67 1.06 -13.38 16.62
C ASP A 67 -0.44 -13.00 16.67
N ALA A 68 -0.77 -11.71 16.67
CA ALA A 68 -2.15 -11.22 16.66
C ALA A 68 -2.87 -11.49 15.33
N ALA A 69 -2.17 -11.45 14.20
CA ALA A 69 -2.74 -11.73 12.88
C ALA A 69 -3.07 -13.22 12.67
N GLY A 70 -2.35 -14.11 13.35
CA GLY A 70 -2.45 -15.55 13.16
C GLY A 70 -2.04 -15.94 11.73
N ASP A 71 -2.92 -16.67 11.03
CA ASP A 71 -2.66 -17.10 9.64
C ASP A 71 -2.96 -16.01 8.60
N ARG A 72 -3.50 -14.85 9.02
CA ARG A 72 -3.82 -13.76 8.08
C ARG A 72 -2.54 -13.08 7.58
N PRO A 73 -2.44 -12.74 6.29
CA PRO A 73 -1.26 -12.07 5.74
C PRO A 73 -1.05 -10.69 6.37
N VAL A 74 0.22 -10.38 6.65
CA VAL A 74 0.68 -9.05 7.09
C VAL A 74 1.78 -8.58 6.16
N ILE A 75 1.60 -7.42 5.55
CA ILE A 75 2.60 -6.75 4.71
C ILE A 75 3.25 -5.63 5.51
N PHE A 76 4.53 -5.79 5.84
CA PHE A 76 5.29 -4.75 6.51
C PHE A 76 5.90 -3.81 5.49
N ARG A 77 5.58 -2.52 5.58
CA ARG A 77 6.30 -1.49 4.83
C ARG A 77 7.55 -1.09 5.60
N THR A 78 8.72 -1.16 4.98
CA THR A 78 9.95 -0.66 5.61
C THR A 78 9.83 0.84 5.87
N LEU A 79 10.75 1.36 6.68
CA LEU A 79 10.68 2.71 7.21
C LEU A 79 10.47 3.80 6.13
N ASP A 80 9.33 4.49 6.21
CA ASP A 80 8.91 5.65 5.42
C ASP A 80 8.86 6.95 6.25
N ILE A 81 10.03 7.36 6.74
CA ILE A 81 10.24 8.62 7.48
C ILE A 81 10.98 9.65 6.62
N GLY A 82 10.95 10.91 7.03
CA GLY A 82 11.43 12.03 6.23
C GLY A 82 10.28 12.71 5.49
N GLY A 83 10.51 13.91 4.98
CA GLY A 83 9.43 14.77 4.52
C GLY A 83 8.75 15.51 5.67
N ASP A 84 7.44 15.35 5.81
CA ASP A 84 6.62 15.89 6.91
C ASP A 84 6.84 15.15 8.25
N LYS A 85 7.45 13.95 8.21
CA LYS A 85 7.64 13.03 9.33
C LYS A 85 9.05 13.15 9.94
N ALA A 86 9.36 14.29 10.55
CA ALA A 86 10.66 14.53 11.18
C ALA A 86 10.84 13.70 12.46
N LEU A 87 12.01 13.06 12.63
CA LEU A 87 12.35 12.34 13.86
C LEU A 87 13.02 13.28 14.87
N PRO A 88 12.47 13.48 16.08
CA PRO A 88 12.97 14.46 17.05
C PRO A 88 14.43 14.27 17.50
N TYR A 89 14.94 13.04 17.39
CA TYR A 89 16.26 12.63 17.87
C TYR A 89 17.27 12.38 16.75
N LEU A 90 16.89 12.51 15.49
CA LEU A 90 17.85 12.64 14.40
C LEU A 90 18.17 14.13 14.26
N ASN A 91 19.41 14.51 14.60
CA ASN A 91 19.91 15.89 14.52
C ASN A 91 20.10 16.40 13.07
N GLU A 92 19.23 15.97 12.17
CA GLU A 92 19.18 16.46 10.80
C GLU A 92 17.99 17.38 10.74
N LYS A 93 18.27 18.69 10.84
CA LYS A 93 17.34 19.67 10.31
C LYS A 93 17.28 19.38 8.82
N ASP A 94 16.26 18.65 8.41
CA ASP A 94 15.96 18.41 7.01
C ASP A 94 15.45 19.76 6.46
N GLU A 95 16.39 20.63 6.10
CA GLU A 95 16.15 21.97 5.51
C GLU A 95 15.76 21.86 4.03
N ALA A 96 15.27 20.70 3.59
CA ALA A 96 14.85 20.49 2.22
C ALA A 96 13.68 21.43 1.89
N GLU A 97 13.84 22.24 0.85
CA GLU A 97 12.78 23.15 0.38
C GLU A 97 11.50 22.38 -0.02
N ASN A 98 11.65 21.12 -0.45
CA ASN A 98 10.55 20.23 -0.83
C ASN A 98 10.68 18.89 -0.09
N PRO A 99 10.25 18.80 1.18
CA PRO A 99 10.45 17.60 2.00
C PRO A 99 9.83 16.33 1.37
N ALA A 100 8.69 16.46 0.70
CA ALA A 100 8.05 15.35 -0.01
C ALA A 100 8.92 14.74 -1.13
N MET A 101 9.72 15.55 -1.82
CA MET A 101 10.64 15.12 -2.88
C MET A 101 12.07 14.86 -2.36
N GLY A 102 12.28 14.98 -1.05
CA GLY A 102 13.59 14.99 -0.41
C GLY A 102 14.17 13.62 -0.08
N TRP A 103 15.09 13.63 0.89
CA TRP A 103 15.83 12.47 1.37
C TRP A 103 15.03 11.69 2.42
N ARG A 104 14.06 10.90 1.96
CA ARG A 104 13.12 10.16 2.81
C ARG A 104 13.06 8.68 2.46
N ALA A 105 12.41 7.91 3.34
CA ALA A 105 11.97 6.55 3.12
C ALA A 105 13.10 5.60 2.66
N LEU A 106 12.96 4.98 1.49
CA LEU A 106 13.97 4.04 0.99
C LEU A 106 15.31 4.71 0.69
N ARG A 107 15.33 5.96 0.20
CA ARG A 107 16.58 6.70 -0.06
C ARG A 107 17.40 6.84 1.23
N LEU A 108 16.75 7.31 2.29
CA LEU A 108 17.35 7.37 3.63
C LEU A 108 17.83 6.01 4.10
N SER A 109 17.04 4.96 3.87
CA SER A 109 17.35 3.60 4.32
C SER A 109 18.54 2.97 3.57
N LEU A 110 18.68 3.24 2.27
CA LEU A 110 19.80 2.77 1.44
C LEU A 110 21.10 3.51 1.77
N ASP A 111 21.04 4.81 2.05
CA ASP A 111 22.22 5.57 2.49
C ASP A 111 22.62 5.20 3.92
N ARG A 112 21.63 5.04 4.81
CA ARG A 112 21.83 4.63 6.21
C ARG A 112 21.59 3.15 6.41
N LYS A 113 22.43 2.34 5.75
CA LYS A 113 22.32 0.87 5.76
C LYS A 113 22.21 0.26 7.16
N ALA A 114 22.81 0.86 8.19
CA ALA A 114 22.68 0.36 9.58
C ALA A 114 21.22 0.33 10.07
N LEU A 115 20.43 1.35 9.72
CA LEU A 115 19.01 1.44 10.08
C LEU A 115 18.21 0.34 9.37
N MET A 116 18.39 0.22 8.07
CA MET A 116 17.71 -0.79 7.26
C MET A 116 18.10 -2.21 7.65
N LYS A 117 19.38 -2.47 7.96
CA LYS A 117 19.85 -3.77 8.47
C LYS A 117 19.23 -4.12 9.81
N ALA A 118 19.10 -3.16 10.72
CA ALA A 118 18.46 -3.39 12.01
C ALA A 118 16.97 -3.75 11.82
N GLN A 119 16.26 -3.03 10.95
CA GLN A 119 14.86 -3.33 10.64
C GLN A 119 14.70 -4.68 9.92
N ALA A 120 15.55 -4.99 8.93
CA ALA A 120 15.53 -6.25 8.20
C ALA A 120 15.71 -7.44 9.14
N ARG A 121 16.74 -7.40 10.01
CA ARG A 121 16.95 -8.47 11.02
C ARG A 121 15.76 -8.63 11.95
N ALA A 122 15.21 -7.52 12.44
CA ALA A 122 14.04 -7.54 13.31
C ALA A 122 12.82 -8.21 12.63
N LEU A 123 12.54 -7.89 11.36
CA LEU A 123 11.46 -8.52 10.59
C LEU A 123 11.72 -10.01 10.35
N ILE A 124 12.93 -10.37 9.90
CA ILE A 124 13.30 -11.76 9.59
C ILE A 124 13.22 -12.63 10.85
N GLU A 125 13.76 -12.17 11.98
CA GLU A 125 13.70 -12.93 13.24
C GLU A 125 12.29 -12.97 13.84
N ALA A 126 11.49 -11.92 13.70
CA ALA A 126 10.09 -11.93 14.14
C ALA A 126 9.24 -12.94 13.37
N ALA A 127 9.52 -13.10 12.08
CA ALA A 127 8.83 -14.03 11.19
C ALA A 127 9.47 -15.42 11.13
N GLY A 128 10.38 -15.78 12.05
CA GLY A 128 10.96 -17.12 12.12
C GLY A 128 9.89 -18.22 12.13
N GLY A 129 9.94 -19.13 11.16
CA GLY A 129 8.95 -20.21 10.97
C GLY A 129 7.63 -19.77 10.33
N ARG A 130 7.53 -18.53 9.82
CA ARG A 130 6.32 -17.94 9.23
C ARG A 130 6.60 -17.30 7.87
N HIS A 131 5.53 -16.96 7.17
CA HIS A 131 5.58 -16.20 5.92
C HIS A 131 5.83 -14.71 6.24
N LEU A 132 6.92 -14.13 5.72
CA LEU A 132 7.20 -12.70 5.81
C LEU A 132 6.89 -11.98 4.50
N ARG A 133 6.16 -10.87 4.55
CA ARG A 133 5.95 -10.00 3.38
C ARG A 133 6.51 -8.62 3.68
N VAL A 134 7.42 -8.15 2.84
CA VAL A 134 8.09 -6.86 3.00
C VAL A 134 7.82 -6.02 1.77
N MET A 135 7.52 -4.74 2.00
CA MET A 135 7.30 -3.78 0.93
C MET A 135 8.20 -2.57 1.10
N PHE A 136 8.85 -2.15 0.02
CA PHE A 136 9.71 -0.97 0.00
C PHE A 136 8.92 0.27 -0.47
N PRO A 137 8.91 1.37 0.32
CA PRO A 137 8.34 2.66 -0.07
C PRO A 137 9.28 3.45 -0.99
N MET A 138 8.74 4.43 -1.70
CA MET A 138 9.44 5.49 -2.44
C MET A 138 10.47 4.97 -3.45
N VAL A 139 10.21 3.79 -4.02
CA VAL A 139 10.99 3.26 -5.13
C VAL A 139 10.68 4.10 -6.37
N SER A 140 11.72 4.66 -6.96
CA SER A 140 11.65 5.46 -8.19
C SER A 140 12.29 4.76 -9.38
N GLU A 141 13.23 3.85 -9.12
CA GLU A 141 13.97 3.10 -10.13
C GLU A 141 14.13 1.62 -9.74
N PRO A 142 14.18 0.68 -10.70
CA PRO A 142 14.32 -0.75 -10.39
C PRO A 142 15.58 -1.15 -9.61
N TRP A 143 16.66 -0.37 -9.73
CA TRP A 143 17.90 -0.65 -9.00
C TRP A 143 17.76 -0.38 -7.49
N GLU A 144 16.91 0.56 -7.07
CA GLU A 144 16.66 0.84 -5.65
C GLU A 144 15.96 -0.35 -4.99
N PHE A 145 14.97 -0.94 -5.68
CA PHE A 145 14.30 -2.17 -5.24
C PHE A 145 15.31 -3.32 -5.12
N GLU A 146 16.16 -3.50 -6.12
CA GLU A 146 17.15 -4.58 -6.12
C GLU A 146 18.17 -4.41 -4.98
N GLU A 147 18.67 -3.19 -4.74
CA GLU A 147 19.59 -2.94 -3.62
C GLU A 147 18.93 -3.20 -2.26
N ALA A 148 17.66 -2.79 -2.11
CA ALA A 148 16.85 -3.03 -0.93
C ALA A 148 16.67 -4.53 -0.66
N ARG A 149 16.27 -5.28 -1.68
CA ARG A 149 16.11 -6.74 -1.63
C ARG A 149 17.43 -7.43 -1.29
N GLN A 150 18.52 -7.07 -1.97
CA GLN A 150 19.85 -7.64 -1.70
C GLN A 150 20.33 -7.38 -0.27
N LEU A 151 19.98 -6.23 0.31
CA LEU A 151 20.29 -5.96 1.71
C LEU A 151 19.56 -6.95 2.62
N PHE A 152 18.27 -7.21 2.40
CA PHE A 152 17.52 -8.21 3.16
C PHE A 152 18.10 -9.61 3.00
N GLU A 153 18.42 -10.04 1.76
CA GLU A 153 19.01 -11.35 1.48
C GLU A 153 20.36 -11.56 2.20
N LYS A 154 21.19 -10.51 2.26
CA LYS A 154 22.43 -10.55 3.04
C LYS A 154 22.17 -10.75 4.53
N GLU A 155 21.12 -10.13 5.07
CA GLU A 155 20.74 -10.31 6.47
C GLU A 155 20.11 -11.68 6.74
N VAL A 156 19.39 -12.27 5.78
CA VAL A 156 18.94 -13.67 5.84
C VAL A 156 20.15 -14.60 5.95
N GLN A 157 21.17 -14.43 5.10
CA GLN A 157 22.39 -15.23 5.16
C GLN A 157 23.13 -15.03 6.49
N TRP A 158 23.26 -13.78 6.95
CA TRP A 158 23.91 -13.46 8.23
C TRP A 158 23.24 -14.14 9.44
N LEU A 159 21.90 -14.24 9.42
CA LEU A 159 21.11 -14.93 10.43
C LEU A 159 21.19 -16.46 10.30
N ARG A 160 21.25 -16.97 9.06
CA ARG A 160 21.46 -18.40 8.75
C ARG A 160 22.78 -18.90 9.32
N ASP A 161 23.88 -18.17 9.10
CA ASP A 161 25.21 -18.51 9.61
C ASP A 161 25.26 -18.59 11.15
N ARG A 162 24.35 -17.85 11.81
CA ARG A 162 24.16 -17.84 13.26
C ARG A 162 23.12 -18.83 13.77
N LYS A 163 22.63 -19.72 12.89
CA LYS A 163 21.63 -20.76 13.20
C LYS A 163 20.35 -20.18 13.82
N ARG A 164 19.95 -18.98 13.39
CA ARG A 164 18.66 -18.40 13.77
C ARG A 164 17.53 -19.06 12.96
N VAL A 165 16.34 -19.09 13.53
CA VAL A 165 15.14 -19.55 12.81
C VAL A 165 14.76 -18.50 11.78
N LEU A 166 14.70 -18.90 10.51
CA LEU A 166 14.36 -18.03 9.39
C LEU A 166 12.87 -18.12 9.05
N PRO A 167 12.30 -17.11 8.36
CA PRO A 167 11.00 -17.22 7.72
C PRO A 167 10.94 -18.41 6.76
N THR A 168 9.76 -18.99 6.60
CA THR A 168 9.55 -20.09 5.64
C THR A 168 9.65 -19.59 4.20
N VAL A 169 9.20 -18.36 3.97
CA VAL A 169 9.29 -17.64 2.71
C VAL A 169 9.33 -16.14 3.01
N ILE A 170 9.99 -15.39 2.14
CA ILE A 170 9.98 -13.93 2.16
C ILE A 170 9.49 -13.47 0.79
N GLU A 171 8.36 -12.76 0.75
CA GLU A 171 7.87 -12.06 -0.44
C GLU A 171 8.29 -10.59 -0.37
N TYR A 172 8.90 -10.10 -1.44
CA TYR A 172 9.32 -8.72 -1.62
C TYR A 172 8.40 -8.01 -2.60
N GLY A 173 7.72 -6.99 -2.10
CA GLY A 173 6.90 -6.11 -2.90
C GLY A 173 7.41 -4.69 -2.95
N CYS A 174 6.78 -3.91 -3.82
CA CYS A 174 7.11 -2.52 -4.03
C CYS A 174 5.85 -1.66 -3.83
N MET A 175 6.00 -0.51 -3.18
CA MET A 175 4.98 0.52 -3.21
C MET A 175 5.15 1.36 -4.47
N LEU A 176 4.14 1.39 -5.34
CA LEU A 176 4.09 2.31 -6.47
C LEU A 176 3.49 3.63 -5.98
N GLU A 177 4.37 4.59 -5.75
CA GLU A 177 4.01 5.95 -5.36
C GLU A 177 4.76 7.02 -6.16
N VAL A 178 5.94 6.71 -6.71
CA VAL A 178 6.67 7.61 -7.60
C VAL A 178 6.30 7.29 -9.06
N PRO A 179 5.78 8.25 -9.85
CA PRO A 179 5.32 7.99 -11.23
C PRO A 179 6.38 7.42 -12.17
N SER A 180 7.67 7.76 -11.99
CA SER A 180 8.78 7.25 -12.82
C SER A 180 8.82 5.72 -12.85
N LEU A 181 8.48 5.07 -11.73
CA LEU A 181 8.49 3.62 -11.63
C LEU A 181 7.48 2.95 -12.57
N ALA A 182 6.37 3.63 -12.88
CA ALA A 182 5.36 3.11 -13.82
C ALA A 182 5.89 2.97 -15.25
N GLU A 183 6.96 3.69 -15.60
CA GLU A 183 7.64 3.58 -16.90
C GLU A 183 8.66 2.44 -16.95
N MET A 184 8.94 1.82 -15.79
CA MET A 184 9.94 0.76 -15.64
C MET A 184 9.33 -0.55 -15.12
N LEU A 185 8.00 -0.68 -15.13
CA LEU A 185 7.29 -1.85 -14.60
C LEU A 185 7.60 -3.12 -15.40
N ASP A 186 7.83 -3.04 -16.70
CA ASP A 186 8.25 -4.17 -17.52
C ASP A 186 9.54 -4.83 -17.00
N GLN A 187 10.48 -4.02 -16.48
CA GLN A 187 11.73 -4.51 -15.90
C GLN A 187 11.58 -4.95 -14.45
N LEU A 188 10.67 -4.32 -13.70
CA LEU A 188 10.52 -4.55 -12.27
C LEU A 188 9.58 -5.72 -11.96
N LEU A 189 8.46 -5.86 -12.66
CA LEU A 189 7.42 -6.87 -12.39
C LEU A 189 7.99 -8.31 -12.31
N PRO A 190 8.92 -8.76 -13.16
CA PRO A 190 9.51 -10.10 -13.03
C PRO A 190 10.30 -10.35 -11.73
N ARG A 191 10.57 -9.29 -10.95
CA ARG A 191 11.35 -9.33 -9.71
C ARG A 191 10.49 -9.11 -8.45
N LEU A 192 9.21 -8.77 -8.63
CA LEU A 192 8.26 -8.50 -7.56
C LEU A 192 7.40 -9.72 -7.26
N ASP A 193 7.17 -9.97 -5.97
CA ASP A 193 6.14 -10.90 -5.53
C ASP A 193 4.75 -10.23 -5.49
N PHE A 194 4.70 -8.91 -5.28
CA PHE A 194 3.47 -8.11 -5.34
C PHE A 194 3.76 -6.61 -5.52
N LEU A 195 2.75 -5.86 -5.96
CA LEU A 195 2.77 -4.40 -6.05
C LEU A 195 1.65 -3.80 -5.19
N SER A 196 1.93 -2.72 -4.47
CA SER A 196 0.91 -1.95 -3.75
C SER A 196 0.90 -0.49 -4.19
N ILE A 197 -0.25 0.03 -4.57
CA ILE A 197 -0.38 1.40 -5.04
C ILE A 197 -0.64 2.31 -3.84
N GLY A 198 0.32 3.20 -3.57
CA GLY A 198 0.21 4.26 -2.58
C GLY A 198 -0.43 5.50 -3.19
N THR A 199 -1.75 5.48 -3.40
CA THR A 199 -2.45 6.55 -4.15
C THR A 199 -2.25 7.94 -3.55
N ASN A 200 -2.03 8.02 -2.24
CA ASN A 200 -1.73 9.24 -1.50
C ASN A 200 -0.53 10.00 -2.09
N ASP A 201 0.63 9.38 -2.13
CA ASP A 201 1.85 10.04 -2.60
C ASP A 201 1.89 10.02 -4.15
N LEU A 202 1.30 9.00 -4.78
CA LEU A 202 1.13 8.93 -6.22
C LEU A 202 0.33 10.11 -6.80
N THR A 203 -0.82 10.47 -6.22
CA THR A 203 -1.60 11.62 -6.69
C THR A 203 -0.81 12.91 -6.53
N GLN A 204 -0.14 13.09 -5.38
CA GLN A 204 0.67 14.25 -5.10
C GLN A 204 1.77 14.45 -6.14
N PHE A 205 2.52 13.40 -6.48
CA PHE A 205 3.58 13.51 -7.49
C PHE A 205 3.03 13.61 -8.91
N LEU A 206 1.95 12.89 -9.23
CA LEU A 206 1.36 12.91 -10.57
C LEU A 206 0.77 14.28 -10.92
N PHE A 207 0.19 14.98 -9.94
CA PHE A 207 -0.39 16.32 -10.13
C PHE A 207 0.54 17.46 -9.70
N ALA A 208 1.73 17.15 -9.18
CA ALA A 208 2.64 18.12 -8.55
C ALA A 208 1.90 19.01 -7.53
N ALA A 209 1.11 18.39 -6.66
CA ALA A 209 0.21 19.06 -5.74
C ALA A 209 0.37 18.51 -4.32
N ASP A 210 0.96 19.32 -3.42
CA ASP A 210 1.08 18.96 -2.02
C ASP A 210 -0.29 18.95 -1.34
N ARG A 211 -0.72 17.76 -0.89
CA ARG A 211 -2.00 17.59 -0.19
C ARG A 211 -2.03 18.24 1.19
N ALA A 212 -0.87 18.53 1.79
CA ALA A 212 -0.79 19.24 3.06
C ALA A 212 -1.04 20.74 2.89
N ASP A 213 -0.97 21.27 1.67
CA ASP A 213 -1.34 22.65 1.35
C ASP A 213 -2.87 22.76 1.19
N PRO A 214 -3.57 23.49 2.07
CA PRO A 214 -5.03 23.65 1.98
C PRO A 214 -5.51 24.28 0.67
N ARG A 215 -4.65 25.01 -0.05
CA ARG A 215 -4.97 25.60 -1.35
C ARG A 215 -5.03 24.55 -2.47
N LEU A 216 -4.42 23.40 -2.26
CA LEU A 216 -4.27 22.32 -3.25
C LEU A 216 -5.03 21.05 -2.87
N ALA A 217 -5.39 20.86 -1.60
CA ALA A 217 -6.03 19.66 -1.07
C ALA A 217 -7.25 19.18 -1.88
N ASP A 218 -8.10 20.12 -2.34
CA ASP A 218 -9.31 19.83 -3.13
C ASP A 218 -9.17 20.18 -4.62
N ARG A 219 -7.95 20.50 -5.08
CA ARG A 219 -7.74 20.97 -6.46
C ARG A 219 -7.93 19.87 -7.50
N TYR A 220 -7.59 18.64 -7.14
CA TYR A 220 -7.67 17.48 -8.03
C TYR A 220 -8.55 16.40 -7.43
N ASP A 221 -9.52 15.96 -8.21
CA ASP A 221 -10.43 14.90 -7.84
C ASP A 221 -9.71 13.54 -7.89
N TRP A 222 -9.92 12.70 -6.86
CA TRP A 222 -9.44 11.32 -6.81
C TRP A 222 -9.99 10.45 -7.96
N LEU A 223 -11.15 10.79 -8.51
CA LEU A 223 -11.74 10.18 -9.70
C LEU A 223 -11.24 10.81 -11.01
N SER A 224 -10.18 11.63 -10.99
CA SER A 224 -9.66 12.24 -12.21
C SER A 224 -9.39 11.17 -13.30
N PRO A 225 -9.85 11.39 -14.54
CA PRO A 225 -9.59 10.47 -15.65
C PRO A 225 -8.09 10.20 -15.86
N SER A 226 -7.23 11.18 -15.58
CA SER A 226 -5.78 11.03 -15.75
C SER A 226 -5.20 9.97 -14.79
N ILE A 227 -5.62 9.98 -13.52
CA ILE A 227 -5.16 8.98 -12.56
C ILE A 227 -5.78 7.62 -12.85
N LEU A 228 -7.07 7.56 -13.20
CA LEU A 228 -7.72 6.28 -13.53
C LEU A 228 -7.11 5.63 -14.77
N ARG A 229 -6.79 6.39 -15.82
CA ARG A 229 -6.06 5.89 -16.99
C ARG A 229 -4.65 5.41 -16.63
N PHE A 230 -3.94 6.16 -15.78
CA PHE A 230 -2.62 5.77 -15.28
C PHE A 230 -2.68 4.45 -14.51
N LEU A 231 -3.60 4.33 -13.55
CA LEU A 231 -3.81 3.12 -12.77
C LEU A 231 -4.30 1.94 -13.63
N LYS A 232 -5.19 2.16 -14.60
CA LYS A 232 -5.68 1.13 -15.53
C LYS A 232 -4.53 0.49 -16.30
N ARG A 233 -3.57 1.30 -16.77
CA ARG A 233 -2.36 0.80 -17.44
C ARG A 233 -1.53 -0.08 -16.51
N ILE A 234 -1.27 0.36 -15.28
CA ILE A 234 -0.50 -0.38 -14.29
C ILE A 234 -1.16 -1.71 -13.93
N VAL A 235 -2.47 -1.69 -13.67
CA VAL A 235 -3.25 -2.90 -13.36
C VAL A 235 -3.18 -3.89 -14.52
N GLY A 236 -3.29 -3.41 -15.77
CA GLY A 236 -3.10 -4.22 -16.97
C GLY A 236 -1.73 -4.89 -17.03
N GLN A 237 -0.66 -4.11 -16.86
CA GLN A 237 0.72 -4.63 -16.85
C GLN A 237 0.94 -5.68 -15.74
N CYS A 238 0.43 -5.43 -14.53
CA CYS A 238 0.53 -6.39 -13.42
C CYS A 238 -0.22 -7.70 -13.72
N LYS A 239 -1.42 -7.58 -14.32
CA LYS A 239 -2.23 -8.75 -14.72
C LYS A 239 -1.53 -9.58 -15.80
N GLU A 240 -0.95 -8.94 -16.81
CA GLU A 240 -0.16 -9.61 -17.85
C GLU A 240 1.07 -10.34 -17.28
N ALA A 241 1.72 -9.74 -16.29
CA ALA A 241 2.87 -10.32 -15.60
C ALA A 241 2.52 -11.33 -14.51
N ASN A 242 1.23 -11.56 -14.22
CA ASN A 242 0.73 -12.37 -13.08
C ASN A 242 1.27 -11.90 -11.71
N VAL A 243 1.49 -10.60 -11.54
CA VAL A 243 1.91 -10.01 -10.26
C VAL A 243 0.67 -9.46 -9.54
N PRO A 244 0.37 -9.92 -8.31
CA PRO A 244 -0.71 -9.37 -7.51
C PRO A 244 -0.54 -7.87 -7.27
N VAL A 245 -1.58 -7.10 -7.59
CA VAL A 245 -1.63 -5.65 -7.35
C VAL A 245 -2.74 -5.32 -6.36
N ARG A 246 -2.45 -4.40 -5.43
CA ARG A 246 -3.42 -3.87 -4.47
C ARG A 246 -3.34 -2.37 -4.38
N VAL A 247 -4.34 -1.73 -3.77
CA VAL A 247 -4.29 -0.32 -3.37
C VAL A 247 -4.26 -0.20 -1.85
N CYS A 248 -3.38 0.64 -1.32
CA CYS A 248 -3.28 0.88 0.13
C CYS A 248 -3.46 2.36 0.54
N GLY A 249 -3.64 3.25 -0.44
CA GLY A 249 -3.95 4.65 -0.18
C GLY A 249 -5.45 4.91 0.03
N GLU A 250 -5.77 6.12 0.48
CA GLU A 250 -7.13 6.55 0.87
C GLU A 250 -8.17 6.44 -0.24
N MET A 251 -7.73 6.51 -1.51
CA MET A 251 -8.61 6.33 -2.67
C MET A 251 -9.34 4.98 -2.61
N GLY A 252 -8.68 3.92 -2.14
CA GLY A 252 -9.32 2.60 -2.01
C GLY A 252 -10.36 2.52 -0.90
N GLY A 253 -10.39 3.49 0.03
CA GLY A 253 -11.24 3.50 1.22
C GLY A 253 -12.61 4.15 1.03
N ARG A 254 -12.91 4.68 -0.16
CA ARG A 254 -14.11 5.49 -0.42
C ARG A 254 -14.96 4.79 -1.49
N PRO A 255 -16.27 4.57 -1.30
CA PRO A 255 -17.07 3.75 -2.23
C PRO A 255 -17.04 4.19 -3.70
N PRO A 256 -17.20 5.49 -4.05
CA PRO A 256 -17.15 5.92 -5.46
C PRO A 256 -15.79 5.65 -6.12
N GLU A 257 -14.71 5.92 -5.40
CA GLU A 257 -13.34 5.70 -5.85
C GLU A 257 -13.01 4.21 -5.94
N ALA A 258 -13.42 3.41 -4.97
CA ALA A 258 -13.24 1.97 -4.97
C ALA A 258 -14.02 1.30 -6.12
N LEU A 259 -15.24 1.75 -6.41
CA LEU A 259 -16.00 1.34 -7.59
C LEU A 259 -15.19 1.61 -8.87
N ALA A 260 -14.67 2.81 -9.03
CA ALA A 260 -13.84 3.16 -10.18
C ALA A 260 -12.57 2.30 -10.28
N LEU A 261 -11.94 1.99 -9.14
CA LEU A 261 -10.77 1.10 -9.08
C LEU A 261 -11.13 -0.34 -9.49
N ILE A 262 -12.27 -0.88 -9.02
CA ILE A 262 -12.77 -2.20 -9.45
C ILE A 262 -13.08 -2.21 -10.94
N ALA A 263 -13.68 -1.13 -11.45
CA ALA A 263 -14.01 -0.96 -12.86
C ALA A 263 -12.78 -0.94 -13.77
N ILE A 264 -11.61 -0.51 -13.28
CA ILE A 264 -10.33 -0.61 -14.02
C ILE A 264 -9.57 -1.92 -13.73
N GLY A 265 -10.14 -2.84 -12.96
CA GLY A 265 -9.60 -4.18 -12.73
C GLY A 265 -8.88 -4.39 -11.40
N MET A 266 -8.98 -3.48 -10.43
CA MET A 266 -8.42 -3.68 -9.09
C MET A 266 -9.26 -4.69 -8.30
N GLU A 267 -8.60 -5.69 -7.72
CA GLU A 267 -9.27 -6.79 -7.01
C GLU A 267 -8.78 -6.93 -5.55
N ALA A 268 -7.84 -6.09 -5.10
CA ALA A 268 -7.32 -6.11 -3.73
C ALA A 268 -7.14 -4.71 -3.13
N PHE A 269 -7.63 -4.52 -1.91
CA PHE A 269 -7.66 -3.24 -1.21
C PHE A 269 -7.13 -3.40 0.22
N SER A 270 -6.40 -2.40 0.68
CA SER A 270 -5.97 -2.23 2.06
C SER A 270 -6.40 -0.85 2.55
N VAL A 271 -7.36 -0.82 3.47
CA VAL A 271 -8.11 0.41 3.82
C VAL A 271 -8.15 0.63 5.32
N THR A 272 -8.68 1.77 5.77
CA THR A 272 -8.92 1.94 7.21
C THR A 272 -10.00 0.95 7.68
N PRO A 273 -9.96 0.48 8.94
CA PRO A 273 -10.99 -0.43 9.46
C PRO A 273 -12.43 0.09 9.27
N ALA A 274 -12.63 1.40 9.43
CA ALA A 274 -13.94 2.04 9.25
C ALA A 274 -14.49 1.94 7.81
N ALA A 275 -13.62 1.82 6.81
CA ALA A 275 -14.02 1.73 5.40
C ALA A 275 -14.50 0.32 5.00
N LEU A 276 -14.20 -0.73 5.77
CA LEU A 276 -14.52 -2.11 5.38
C LEU A 276 -16.04 -2.34 5.20
N GLY A 277 -16.86 -1.80 6.09
CA GLY A 277 -18.31 -1.95 6.04
C GLY A 277 -18.92 -1.32 4.79
N PRO A 278 -18.76 0.00 4.59
CA PRO A 278 -19.22 0.71 3.39
C PRO A 278 -18.73 0.08 2.10
N LEU A 279 -17.44 -0.28 2.00
CA LEU A 279 -16.90 -0.91 0.80
C LEU A 279 -17.53 -2.28 0.54
N LYS A 280 -17.76 -3.08 1.58
CA LYS A 280 -18.38 -4.39 1.41
C LYS A 280 -19.83 -4.27 0.95
N ALA A 281 -20.58 -3.29 1.45
CA ALA A 281 -21.94 -3.00 0.99
C ALA A 281 -21.94 -2.59 -0.49
N MET A 282 -21.04 -1.67 -0.87
CA MET A 282 -20.84 -1.27 -2.27
C MET A 282 -20.51 -2.46 -3.17
N ILE A 283 -19.53 -3.28 -2.79
CA ILE A 283 -19.10 -4.44 -3.57
C ILE A 283 -20.26 -5.42 -3.79
N HIS A 284 -21.06 -5.72 -2.77
CA HIS A 284 -22.20 -6.65 -2.89
C HIS A 284 -23.35 -6.14 -3.75
N SER A 285 -23.39 -4.85 -4.09
CA SER A 285 -24.38 -4.25 -4.98
C SER A 285 -23.83 -3.94 -6.37
N LEU A 286 -22.53 -4.17 -6.60
CA LEU A 286 -21.85 -3.85 -7.84
C LEU A 286 -21.87 -5.04 -8.82
N ASP A 287 -22.12 -4.77 -10.10
CA ASP A 287 -21.74 -5.64 -11.23
C ASP A 287 -20.39 -5.16 -11.78
N ALA A 288 -19.32 -5.91 -11.54
CA ALA A 288 -17.99 -5.51 -11.95
C ALA A 288 -17.85 -5.47 -13.47
N SER A 289 -18.51 -6.39 -14.17
CA SER A 289 -18.50 -6.47 -15.64
C SER A 289 -19.24 -5.30 -16.27
N ALA A 290 -20.37 -4.87 -15.70
CA ALA A 290 -21.07 -3.66 -16.13
C ALA A 290 -20.23 -2.41 -15.87
N ALA A 291 -19.61 -2.30 -14.69
CA ALA A 291 -18.73 -1.19 -14.35
C ALA A 291 -17.54 -1.08 -15.30
N ARG A 292 -16.88 -2.21 -15.61
CA ARG A 292 -15.75 -2.27 -16.56
C ARG A 292 -16.15 -1.73 -17.94
N ARG A 293 -17.31 -2.16 -18.48
CA ARG A 293 -17.81 -1.69 -19.78
C ARG A 293 -18.11 -0.18 -19.77
N GLU A 294 -18.75 0.33 -18.72
CA GLU A 294 -19.03 1.76 -18.62
C GLU A 294 -17.74 2.58 -18.56
N PHE A 295 -16.79 2.16 -17.72
CA PHE A 295 -15.54 2.89 -17.53
C PHE A 295 -14.63 2.84 -18.76
N GLU A 296 -14.79 1.88 -19.68
CA GLU A 296 -14.14 1.96 -20.99
C GLU A 296 -14.60 3.18 -21.78
N GLY A 297 -15.90 3.47 -21.81
CA GLY A 297 -16.47 4.64 -22.47
C GLY A 297 -16.11 5.94 -21.74
N LEU A 298 -16.37 6.02 -20.43
CA LEU A 298 -16.07 7.20 -19.62
C LEU A 298 -14.59 7.56 -19.65
N LEU A 299 -13.69 6.57 -19.62
CA LEU A 299 -12.27 6.86 -19.71
C LEU A 299 -11.80 7.10 -21.14
N ALA A 300 -12.52 6.74 -22.19
CA ALA A 300 -12.16 7.09 -23.57
C ALA A 300 -12.50 8.56 -23.88
N ASP A 301 -13.71 9.00 -23.51
CA ASP A 301 -14.20 10.36 -23.70
C ASP A 301 -14.75 10.93 -22.37
N PRO A 302 -13.87 11.43 -21.48
CA PRO A 302 -14.27 11.82 -20.13
C PRO A 302 -15.13 13.08 -20.13
N PRO A 303 -16.36 13.05 -19.56
CA PRO A 303 -17.17 14.25 -19.43
C PRO A 303 -16.51 15.24 -18.46
N LYS A 304 -16.87 16.52 -18.61
CA LYS A 304 -16.36 17.60 -17.76
C LYS A 304 -16.60 17.33 -16.26
N MET A 305 -17.78 16.82 -15.92
CA MET A 305 -18.17 16.45 -14.55
C MET A 305 -18.02 14.95 -14.35
N PHE A 306 -16.78 14.44 -14.41
CA PHE A 306 -16.52 13.00 -14.39
C PHE A 306 -17.05 12.29 -13.14
N ARG A 307 -16.86 12.88 -11.95
CA ARG A 307 -17.40 12.33 -10.69
C ARG A 307 -18.92 12.20 -10.73
N GLU A 308 -19.63 13.20 -11.26
CA GLU A 308 -21.09 13.17 -11.35
C GLU A 308 -21.55 12.05 -12.28
N ALA A 309 -20.89 11.89 -13.43
CA ALA A 309 -21.18 10.78 -14.34
C ALA A 309 -21.00 9.40 -13.67
N VAL A 310 -19.92 9.21 -12.88
CA VAL A 310 -19.70 7.99 -12.11
C VAL A 310 -20.80 7.76 -11.07
N ILE A 311 -21.18 8.80 -10.32
CA ILE A 311 -22.22 8.72 -9.28
C ILE A 311 -23.58 8.43 -9.90
N ASP A 312 -23.92 9.09 -11.01
CA ASP A 312 -25.21 8.91 -11.68
C ASP A 312 -25.33 7.51 -12.29
N TRP A 313 -24.25 6.99 -12.89
CA TRP A 313 -24.21 5.60 -13.33
C TRP A 313 -24.42 4.64 -12.15
N ALA A 314 -23.70 4.83 -11.05
CA ALA A 314 -23.82 3.99 -9.87
C ALA A 314 -25.25 3.99 -9.31
N ARG A 315 -25.91 5.15 -9.26
CA ARG A 315 -27.33 5.28 -8.86
C ARG A 315 -28.27 4.55 -9.81
N GLN A 316 -28.05 4.65 -11.13
CA GLN A 316 -28.85 3.95 -12.13
C GLN A 316 -28.73 2.43 -12.01
N GLN A 317 -27.54 1.94 -11.62
CA GLN A 317 -27.28 0.52 -11.35
C GLN A 317 -27.63 0.10 -9.91
N ALA A 318 -28.18 1.01 -9.09
CA ALA A 318 -28.50 0.78 -7.68
C ALA A 318 -27.30 0.29 -6.82
N VAL A 319 -26.09 0.76 -7.14
CA VAL A 319 -24.89 0.51 -6.34
C VAL A 319 -24.93 1.35 -5.07
N ASP A 320 -24.67 0.70 -3.93
CA ASP A 320 -24.62 1.33 -2.61
C ASP A 320 -23.32 2.13 -2.47
N LEU A 321 -23.44 3.46 -2.46
CA LEU A 321 -22.32 4.39 -2.27
C LEU A 321 -22.31 5.03 -0.88
N SER A 322 -23.14 4.54 0.05
CA SER A 322 -23.27 5.11 1.40
C SER A 322 -22.06 4.89 2.30
#